data_AF-A0A6I7X2N9-F1
#
_entry.id   AF-A0A6I7X2N9-F1
#
_cell.length_a   1.000
_cell.length_b   1.000
_cell.length_c   1.000
_cell.angle_alpha   90.00
_cell.angle_beta   90.00
_cell.angle_gamma   90.00
#
_symmetry.space_group_name_H-M   'P 1'
#
loop_
_entity.id
_entity.type
_entity.pdbx_description
1 polymer ?
#
loop_
_entity_poly.entity_id
_entity_poly.type
_entity_poly.pdbx_seq_one_letter_code
_entity_poly.pdbx_strand_id
1 'polypeptide(L)'
;MKVDEIYYRIINAVNFFLESVGSITIDGLKEVNPSVERIAKDMRTLSNILKDLAGSSYEDQNLAINALQCCFIMEELAIAVSEEREGDFDELFRKLELHTKVP
;
A
#
# COMPACT_ATOMS: atom_id res chain seq x y z
N MET A 1 -9.99 -19.43 -0.96
CA MET A 1 -9.47 -18.10 -1.33
C MET A 1 -8.09 -18.32 -1.88
N LYS A 2 -7.81 -17.87 -3.10
CA LYS A 2 -6.50 -18.06 -3.74
C LYS A 2 -5.59 -16.86 -3.44
N VAL A 3 -4.26 -17.06 -3.49
CA VAL A 3 -3.25 -16.04 -3.18
C VAL A 3 -3.37 -14.83 -4.12
N ASP A 4 -3.51 -15.10 -5.42
CA ASP A 4 -3.75 -14.10 -6.47
C ASP A 4 -4.95 -13.20 -6.15
N GLU A 5 -6.06 -13.74 -5.68
CA GLU A 5 -7.27 -12.98 -5.35
C GLU A 5 -7.02 -11.96 -4.22
N ILE A 6 -6.27 -12.35 -3.19
CA ILE A 6 -5.93 -11.47 -2.07
C ILE A 6 -4.91 -10.42 -2.52
N TYR A 7 -3.91 -10.84 -3.28
CA TYR A 7 -2.94 -9.93 -3.87
C TYR A 7 -3.63 -8.82 -4.68
N TYR A 8 -4.54 -9.18 -5.60
CA TYR A 8 -5.27 -8.19 -6.39
C TYR A 8 -6.16 -7.27 -5.54
N ARG A 9 -6.72 -7.75 -4.42
CA ARG A 9 -7.45 -6.87 -3.49
C ARG A 9 -6.54 -5.84 -2.82
N ILE A 10 -5.32 -6.22 -2.46
CA ILE A 10 -4.33 -5.29 -1.91
C ILE A 10 -3.96 -4.25 -2.97
N ILE A 11 -3.62 -4.68 -4.19
CA ILE A 11 -3.26 -3.78 -5.29
C ILE A 11 -4.42 -2.83 -5.65
N ASN A 12 -5.66 -3.32 -5.67
CA ASN A 12 -6.83 -2.48 -5.93
C ASN A 12 -7.05 -1.44 -4.83
N ALA A 13 -6.82 -1.77 -3.55
CA ALA A 13 -6.90 -0.80 -2.47
C ALA A 13 -5.83 0.29 -2.61
N VAL A 14 -4.61 -0.09 -3.01
CA VAL A 14 -3.53 0.88 -3.27
C VAL A 14 -3.86 1.77 -4.45
N ASN A 15 -4.32 1.21 -5.57
CA ASN A 15 -4.71 1.98 -6.75
C ASN A 15 -5.85 2.96 -6.44
N PHE A 16 -6.87 2.50 -5.70
CA PHE A 16 -7.95 3.38 -5.27
C PHE A 16 -7.45 4.52 -4.39
N PHE A 17 -6.51 4.25 -3.48
CA PHE A 17 -5.85 5.30 -2.69
C PHE A 17 -5.13 6.30 -3.59
N LEU A 18 -4.25 5.83 -4.49
CA LEU A 18 -3.48 6.68 -5.41
C LEU A 18 -4.38 7.58 -6.26
N GLU A 19 -5.48 7.04 -6.79
CA GLU A 19 -6.46 7.80 -7.57
C GLU A 19 -7.21 8.84 -6.73
N SER A 20 -7.57 8.48 -5.49
CA SER A 20 -8.32 9.35 -4.59
C SER A 20 -7.49 10.51 -4.05
N VAL A 21 -6.17 10.32 -3.93
CA VAL A 21 -5.28 11.26 -3.23
C VAL A 21 -4.30 12.00 -4.13
N GLY A 22 -4.20 11.66 -5.41
CA GLY A 22 -3.19 12.19 -6.33
C GLY A 22 -3.21 13.71 -6.58
N SER A 23 -4.19 14.43 -6.02
CA SER A 23 -4.27 15.90 -6.06
C SER A 23 -4.49 16.55 -4.68
N ILE A 24 -4.44 15.76 -3.60
CA ILE A 24 -4.68 16.21 -2.23
C ILE A 24 -3.34 16.59 -1.60
N THR A 25 -3.28 17.73 -0.90
CA THR A 25 -2.11 18.15 -0.11
C THR A 25 -1.94 17.29 1.15
N ILE A 26 -0.76 17.27 1.77
CA ILE A 26 -0.56 16.54 3.03
C ILE A 26 -1.60 16.93 4.10
N ASP A 27 -1.91 18.22 4.23
CA ASP A 27 -2.94 18.68 5.17
C ASP A 27 -4.32 18.12 4.84
N GLY A 28 -4.67 18.03 3.55
CA GLY A 28 -5.90 17.36 3.12
C GLY A 28 -5.88 15.86 3.43
N LEU A 29 -4.71 15.22 3.45
CA LEU A 29 -4.56 13.79 3.76
C LEU A 29 -4.72 13.44 5.23
N LYS A 30 -4.60 14.43 6.13
CA LYS A 30 -4.89 14.23 7.55
C LYS A 30 -6.40 14.15 7.81
N GLU A 31 -7.19 14.76 6.94
CA GLU A 31 -8.65 14.85 7.08
C GLU A 31 -9.41 13.73 6.37
N VAL A 32 -8.74 12.86 5.60
CA VAL A 32 -9.41 11.75 4.89
C VAL A 32 -9.84 10.65 5.87
N ASN A 33 -10.99 10.05 5.58
CA ASN A 33 -11.52 8.91 6.30
C ASN A 33 -11.83 7.75 5.32
N PRO A 34 -11.22 6.56 5.47
CA PRO A 34 -10.22 6.20 6.50
C PRO A 34 -8.90 6.95 6.34
N SER A 35 -8.19 7.18 7.46
CA SER A 35 -6.87 7.81 7.45
C SER A 35 -5.83 6.95 6.74
N VAL A 36 -4.75 7.58 6.26
CA VAL A 36 -3.62 6.87 5.61
C VAL A 36 -3.03 5.79 6.54
N GLU A 37 -2.88 6.09 7.84
CA GLU A 37 -2.44 5.13 8.84
C GLU A 37 -3.37 3.91 8.94
N ARG A 38 -4.68 4.15 8.90
CA ARG A 38 -5.66 3.06 8.97
C ARG A 38 -5.58 2.16 7.74
N ILE A 39 -5.46 2.75 6.56
CA ILE A 39 -5.29 2.01 5.30
C ILE A 39 -4.01 1.16 5.36
N ALA A 40 -2.91 1.73 5.82
CA ALA A 40 -1.64 1.01 5.97
C ALA A 40 -1.73 -0.19 6.94
N LYS A 41 -2.42 -0.03 8.08
CA LYS A 41 -2.70 -1.14 9.03
C LYS A 41 -3.54 -2.25 8.43
N ASP A 42 -4.59 -1.89 7.69
CA ASP A 42 -5.46 -2.87 7.05
C ASP A 42 -4.67 -3.63 5.95
N MET A 43 -3.83 -2.93 5.18
CA MET A 43 -2.90 -3.54 4.21
C MET A 43 -1.87 -4.47 4.87
N ARG A 44 -1.30 -4.09 6.01
CA ARG A 44 -0.37 -4.94 6.78
C ARG A 44 -1.01 -6.27 7.13
N THR A 45 -2.24 -6.22 7.62
CA THR A 45 -3.02 -7.42 7.98
C THR A 45 -3.20 -8.32 6.76
N LEU A 46 -3.58 -7.76 5.61
CA LEU A 46 -3.75 -8.50 4.36
C LEU A 46 -2.42 -9.09 3.85
N SER A 47 -1.32 -8.35 3.93
CA SER A 47 0.01 -8.82 3.51
C SER A 47 0.50 -10.01 4.34
N ASN A 48 0.21 -10.01 5.64
CA ASN A 48 0.58 -11.13 6.53
C ASN A 48 -0.23 -12.38 6.19
N ILE A 49 -1.54 -12.22 5.96
CA ILE A 49 -2.39 -13.33 5.49
C ILE A 49 -1.87 -13.88 4.16
N LEU A 50 -1.50 -13.00 3.22
CA LEU A 50 -0.97 -13.39 1.92
C LEU A 50 0.35 -14.18 2.06
N LYS A 51 1.25 -13.73 2.93
CA LYS A 51 2.49 -14.42 3.26
C LYS A 51 2.26 -15.81 3.84
N ASP A 52 1.30 -15.95 4.75
CA ASP A 52 0.96 -17.24 5.37
C ASP A 52 0.36 -18.21 4.34
N LEU A 53 -0.43 -17.70 3.38
CA LEU A 53 -1.06 -18.49 2.33
C LEU A 53 -0.11 -18.89 1.19
N ALA A 54 0.92 -18.09 0.93
CA ALA A 54 1.88 -18.37 -0.13
C ALA A 54 2.67 -19.68 0.08
N GLY A 55 2.82 -20.11 1.34
CA GLY A 55 3.47 -21.38 1.68
C GLY A 55 4.87 -21.51 1.05
N SER A 56 5.08 -22.57 0.26
CA SER A 56 6.35 -22.85 -0.42
C SER A 56 6.33 -22.59 -1.94
N SER A 57 5.24 -22.04 -2.47
CA SER A 57 5.12 -21.71 -3.88
C SER A 57 5.94 -20.46 -4.19
N TYR A 58 6.92 -20.58 -5.10
CA TYR A 58 7.80 -19.46 -5.46
C TYR A 58 7.02 -18.28 -6.08
N GLU A 59 6.03 -18.59 -6.92
CA GLU A 59 5.17 -17.58 -7.55
C GLU A 59 4.35 -16.82 -6.51
N ASP A 60 3.72 -17.56 -5.58
CA ASP A 60 2.91 -16.95 -4.53
C ASP A 60 3.75 -16.16 -3.53
N GLN A 61 4.99 -16.60 -3.26
CA GLN A 61 5.93 -15.86 -2.43
C GLN A 61 6.32 -14.52 -3.07
N ASN A 62 6.50 -14.49 -4.39
CA ASN A 62 6.79 -13.23 -5.10
C ASN A 62 5.61 -12.25 -4.99
N LEU A 63 4.37 -12.73 -5.12
CA LEU A 63 3.18 -11.92 -4.91
C LEU A 63 3.11 -11.38 -3.46
N ALA A 64 3.39 -12.24 -2.49
CA ALA A 64 3.44 -11.85 -1.08
C ALA A 64 4.50 -10.78 -0.81
N ILE A 65 5.68 -10.91 -1.41
CA ILE A 65 6.77 -9.93 -1.29
C ILE A 65 6.36 -8.58 -1.91
N ASN A 66 5.78 -8.58 -3.11
CA ASN A 66 5.37 -7.33 -3.75
C ASN A 66 4.26 -6.61 -2.94
N ALA A 67 3.25 -7.34 -2.46
CA ALA A 67 2.23 -6.78 -1.58
C ALA A 67 2.82 -6.20 -0.28
N LEU A 68 3.81 -6.89 0.30
CA LEU A 68 4.51 -6.44 1.49
C LEU A 68 5.29 -5.14 1.23
N GLN A 69 5.92 -4.99 0.06
CA GLN A 69 6.60 -3.75 -0.34
C GLN A 69 5.62 -2.58 -0.46
N CYS A 70 4.47 -2.78 -1.10
CA CYS A 70 3.40 -1.78 -1.16
C CYS A 70 2.94 -1.36 0.24
N CYS A 71 2.81 -2.33 1.16
CA CYS A 71 2.45 -2.07 2.55
C CYS A 71 3.49 -1.21 3.27
N PHE A 72 4.78 -1.51 3.13
CA PHE A 72 5.83 -0.71 3.76
C PHE A 72 5.82 0.74 3.24
N ILE A 73 5.64 0.94 1.94
CA ILE A 73 5.56 2.28 1.36
C ILE A 73 4.33 3.04 1.92
N MET A 74 3.19 2.37 2.07
CA MET A 74 1.99 2.98 2.65
C MET A 74 2.15 3.35 4.14
N GLU A 75 2.90 2.56 4.91
CA GLU A 75 3.24 2.92 6.29
C GLU A 75 4.15 4.15 6.34
N GLU A 76 5.16 4.22 5.48
CA GLU A 76 6.03 5.39 5.38
C GLU A 76 5.27 6.64 4.93
N LEU A 77 4.29 6.49 4.02
CA LEU A 77 3.38 7.58 3.63
C LEU A 77 2.55 8.06 4.81
N ALA A 78 2.05 7.15 5.65
CA ALA A 78 1.30 7.52 6.84
C ALA A 78 2.17 8.34 7.82
N ILE A 79 3.44 7.97 7.98
CA ILE A 79 4.41 8.72 8.79
C ILE A 79 4.67 10.09 8.15
N ALA A 80 4.95 10.15 6.85
CA ALA A 80 5.19 11.41 6.15
C ALA A 80 4.01 12.39 6.25
N VAL A 81 2.78 11.88 6.17
CA VAL A 81 1.56 12.69 6.37
C VAL A 81 1.45 13.18 7.83
N SER A 82 1.73 12.31 8.80
CA SER A 82 1.68 12.68 10.22
C SER A 82 2.75 13.69 10.62
N GLU A 83 3.91 13.65 9.98
CA GLU A 83 5.09 14.47 10.30
C GLU A 83 5.28 15.66 9.34
N GLU A 84 4.35 15.88 8.41
CA GLU A 84 4.39 16.99 7.44
C GLU A 84 5.64 16.98 6.54
N ARG A 85 6.13 15.79 6.18
CA ARG A 85 7.33 15.61 5.35
C ARG A 85 6.97 15.57 3.86
N GLU A 86 6.64 16.73 3.28
CA GLU A 86 6.23 16.85 1.86
C GLU A 86 7.20 16.22 0.86
N GLY A 87 8.51 16.46 1.02
CA GLY A 87 9.52 15.88 0.13
C GLY A 87 9.57 14.35 0.16
N ASP A 88 9.35 13.76 1.34
CA ASP A 88 9.33 12.30 1.50
C ASP A 88 8.04 11.72 0.92
N PHE A 89 6.91 12.43 1.10
CA PHE A 89 5.61 12.01 0.58
C PHE A 89 5.62 11.85 -0.94
N ASP A 90 6.10 12.85 -1.69
CA ASP A 90 6.11 12.81 -3.16
C ASP A 90 6.98 11.65 -3.69
N GLU A 91 8.13 11.41 -3.07
CA GLU A 91 9.02 10.31 -3.44
C GLU A 91 8.36 8.95 -3.16
N LEU A 92 7.77 8.79 -1.98
CA LEU A 92 7.07 7.57 -1.57
C LEU A 92 5.83 7.32 -2.44
N PHE A 93 5.10 8.36 -2.78
CA PHE A 93 3.91 8.27 -3.64
C PHE A 93 4.29 7.75 -5.04
N ARG A 94 5.34 8.32 -5.65
CA ARG A 94 5.87 7.81 -6.92
C ARG A 94 6.37 6.37 -6.83
N LYS A 95 7.03 5.99 -5.73
CA LYS A 95 7.46 4.60 -5.52
C LYS A 95 6.26 3.65 -5.49
N LEU A 96 5.20 4.03 -4.78
CA LEU A 96 3.99 3.24 -4.69
C LEU A 96 3.32 3.04 -6.06
N GLU A 97 3.23 4.10 -6.87
CA GLU A 97 2.71 4.02 -8.24
C GLU A 97 3.50 3.03 -9.13
N LEU A 98 4.83 2.98 -8.97
CA LEU A 98 5.66 2.06 -9.75
C LEU A 98 5.39 0.60 -9.39
N HIS A 99 5.12 0.31 -8.11
CA HIS A 99 4.84 -1.04 -7.64
C HIS A 99 3.46 -1.56 -8.09
N THR A 100 2.46 -0.68 -8.26
CA THR A 100 1.12 -1.10 -8.68
C THR A 100 0.91 -1.16 -10.19
N LYS A 101 1.79 -0.53 -10.98
CA LYS A 101 1.77 -0.56 -12.46
C LYS A 101 2.53 -1.77 -13.05
N VAL A 102 3.08 -2.66 -12.22
CA VAL A 102 3.71 -3.90 -12.70
C VAL A 102 2.60 -4.93 -13.00
N PRO A 103 2.54 -5.49 -14.22
CA PRO A 103 1.48 -6.41 -14.66
C PRO A 103 1.42 -7.72 -13.87
#